data_AF-A0A2P9H3Y3-F1
#
_entry.id   AF-A0A2P9H3Y3-F1
#
_cell.length_a   1.000
_cell.length_b   1.000
_cell.length_c   1.000
_cell.angle_alpha   90.00
_cell.angle_beta   90.00
_cell.angle_gamma   90.00
#
_symmetry.space_group_name_H-M   'P 1'
#
loop_
_entity.id
_entity.type
_entity.pdbx_description
1 polymer ?
#
loop_
_entity_poly.entity_id
_entity_poly.type
_entity_poly.pdbx_seq_one_letter_code
_entity_poly.pdbx_strand_id
1 'polypeptide(L)'
;MRHLAHWWADCSNFPWYDLSWARMKKAADAKAPEELSFEQALDELDGLVRKMESGELGLDDSIAAYRRGAELARYCQVRLSAAEQEIRKLDNDVLKTLNPDELRGTEP
;
A
#
# COMPACT_ATOMS: atom_id res chain seq x y z
N MET A 1 46.63 5.94 10.91
CA MET A 1 45.38 5.76 10.14
C MET A 1 45.55 4.70 9.04
N ARG A 2 45.81 3.43 9.42
CA ARG A 2 45.87 2.27 8.49
C ARG A 2 45.45 0.94 9.16
N HIS A 3 44.82 1.02 10.34
CA HIS A 3 44.35 -0.15 11.09
C HIS A 3 42.83 -0.24 11.20
N LEU A 4 42.10 0.81 10.79
CA LEU A 4 40.62 0.82 10.79
C LEU A 4 40.00 0.20 9.52
N ALA A 5 40.77 0.03 8.44
CA ALA A 5 40.29 -0.56 7.19
C ALA A 5 40.34 -2.10 7.19
N HIS A 6 41.13 -2.71 8.08
CA HIS A 6 41.25 -4.17 8.14
C HIS A 6 40.11 -4.85 8.92
N TRP A 7 39.41 -4.11 9.78
CA TRP A 7 38.31 -4.63 10.59
C TRP A 7 36.96 -4.71 9.86
N TRP A 8 36.85 -4.15 8.64
CA TRP A 8 35.59 -4.15 7.89
C TRP A 8 35.48 -5.31 6.88
N ALA A 9 36.60 -5.92 6.48
CA ALA A 9 36.64 -6.98 5.48
C ALA A 9 36.66 -8.41 6.06
N ASP A 10 36.80 -8.57 7.39
CA ASP A 10 36.79 -9.87 8.08
C ASP A 10 35.42 -10.22 8.72
N CYS A 11 34.45 -9.30 8.64
CA CYS A 11 33.05 -9.57 9.06
C CYS A 11 32.22 -10.30 7.99
N SER A 12 32.76 -10.51 6.79
CA SER A 12 32.01 -10.98 5.62
C SER A 12 31.76 -12.49 5.57
N ASN A 13 32.35 -13.27 6.47
CA ASN A 13 32.26 -14.74 6.43
C ASN A 13 31.67 -15.35 7.73
N PHE A 14 30.84 -14.59 8.47
CA PHE A 14 30.09 -15.11 9.61
C PHE A 14 28.62 -15.39 9.20
N PRO A 15 28.04 -16.56 9.53
CA PRO A 15 26.67 -16.97 9.15
C PRO A 15 25.51 -16.07 9.61
N TRP A 16 25.82 -14.96 10.29
CA TRP A 16 24.88 -14.00 10.86
C TRP A 16 24.76 -12.71 10.02
N TYR A 17 25.59 -12.54 8.98
CA TYR A 17 25.55 -11.35 8.11
C TYR A 17 24.46 -11.42 7.03
N ASP A 18 24.09 -12.64 6.62
CA ASP A 18 23.11 -12.92 5.57
C ASP A 18 21.68 -12.49 5.98
N LEU A 19 21.33 -12.65 7.26
CA LEU A 19 20.01 -12.30 7.80
C LEU A 19 19.77 -10.79 7.90
N SER A 20 20.80 -10.01 8.22
CA SER A 20 20.66 -8.56 8.34
C SER A 20 20.53 -7.89 6.97
N TRP A 21 21.32 -8.35 5.98
CA TRP A 21 21.22 -7.85 4.60
C TRP A 21 19.86 -8.22 4.00
N ALA A 22 19.41 -9.48 4.11
CA ALA A 22 18.13 -9.92 3.52
C ALA A 22 16.93 -9.14 4.09
N ARG A 23 16.91 -8.87 5.40
CA ARG A 23 15.86 -8.09 6.07
C ARG A 23 15.92 -6.60 5.70
N MET A 24 17.11 -6.02 5.57
CA MET A 24 17.30 -4.65 5.08
C MET A 24 16.89 -4.49 3.60
N LYS A 25 17.22 -5.47 2.74
CA LYS A 25 16.84 -5.47 1.32
C LYS A 25 15.32 -5.54 1.16
N LYS A 26 14.67 -6.43 1.91
CA LYS A 26 13.21 -6.59 1.90
C LYS A 26 12.46 -5.31 2.29
N ALA A 27 13.02 -4.49 3.17
CA ALA A 27 12.44 -3.18 3.51
C ALA A 27 12.64 -2.14 2.40
N ALA A 28 13.72 -2.23 1.62
CA ALA A 28 14.00 -1.34 0.49
C ALA A 28 13.21 -1.70 -0.78
N ASP A 29 12.82 -2.98 -0.95
CA ASP A 29 12.02 -3.46 -2.08
C ASP A 29 10.50 -3.21 -1.90
N ALA A 30 10.06 -2.74 -0.73
CA ALA A 30 8.65 -2.43 -0.48
C ALA A 30 8.23 -1.18 -1.26
N LYS A 31 7.55 -1.39 -2.39
CA LYS A 31 7.05 -0.34 -3.27
C LYS A 31 6.16 0.66 -2.51
N ALA A 32 6.28 1.95 -2.80
CA ALA A 32 5.38 2.94 -2.24
C ALA A 32 3.92 2.59 -2.60
N PRO A 33 2.94 2.75 -1.69
CA PRO A 33 1.53 2.40 -1.97
C PRO A 33 0.97 3.05 -3.24
N GLU A 34 1.44 4.27 -3.55
CA GLU A 34 1.05 5.04 -4.73
C GLU A 34 1.50 4.40 -6.05
N GLU A 35 2.50 3.52 -6.01
CA GLU A 35 3.02 2.81 -7.17
C GLU A 35 2.34 1.44 -7.40
N LEU A 36 1.39 1.07 -6.53
CA LEU A 36 0.62 -0.18 -6.59
C LEU A 36 -0.76 0.06 -7.21
N SER A 37 -1.31 -0.96 -7.88
CA SER A 37 -2.75 -0.98 -8.17
C SER A 37 -3.56 -1.17 -6.88
N PHE A 38 -4.86 -0.86 -6.91
CA PHE A 38 -5.74 -1.08 -5.75
C PHE A 38 -5.73 -2.56 -5.32
N GLU A 39 -5.91 -3.48 -6.27
CA GLU A 39 -5.90 -4.93 -6.00
C GLU A 39 -4.56 -5.38 -5.41
N GLN A 40 -3.44 -4.89 -5.92
CA GLN A 40 -2.11 -5.21 -5.39
C GLN A 40 -1.92 -4.73 -3.95
N ALA A 41 -2.37 -3.52 -3.64
CA ALA A 41 -2.30 -2.97 -2.30
C ALA A 41 -3.21 -3.73 -1.32
N LEU A 42 -4.39 -4.16 -1.78
CA LEU A 42 -5.34 -4.96 -1.01
C LEU A 42 -4.81 -6.37 -0.73
N ASP A 43 -4.24 -7.03 -1.73
CA ASP A 43 -3.61 -8.35 -1.58
C ASP A 43 -2.42 -8.30 -0.61
N GLU A 44 -1.59 -7.25 -0.70
CA GLU A 44 -0.48 -7.06 0.24
C GLU A 44 -0.98 -6.84 1.67
N LEU A 45 -2.05 -6.03 1.84
CA LEU A 45 -2.68 -5.78 3.14
C LEU A 45 -3.26 -7.07 3.74
N ASP A 46 -4.00 -7.86 2.97
CA ASP A 46 -4.55 -9.16 3.44
C ASP A 46 -3.41 -10.11 3.86
N GLY A 47 -2.33 -10.17 3.06
CA GLY A 47 -1.15 -10.94 3.41
C GLY A 47 -0.47 -10.49 4.71
N LEU A 48 -0.45 -9.20 5.01
CA LEU A 48 0.08 -8.68 6.28
C LEU A 48 -0.84 -9.01 7.45
N VAL A 49 -2.16 -8.85 7.29
CA VAL A 49 -3.14 -9.19 8.32
C VAL A 49 -3.04 -10.66 8.70
N ARG A 50 -3.04 -11.56 7.72
CA ARG A 50 -2.87 -13.00 7.96
C ARG A 50 -1.58 -13.34 8.73
N LYS A 51 -0.47 -12.65 8.41
CA LYS A 51 0.79 -12.83 9.15
C LYS A 51 0.69 -12.33 10.58
N MET A 52 0.06 -11.19 10.83
CA MET A 52 -0.15 -10.68 12.18
C MET A 52 -1.06 -11.62 12.99
N GLU A 53 -2.11 -12.16 12.36
CA GLU A 53 -3.05 -13.09 12.99
C GLU A 53 -2.45 -14.46 13.29
N SER A 54 -1.42 -14.88 12.54
CA SER A 54 -0.70 -16.13 12.82
C SER A 54 0.01 -16.14 14.19
N GLY A 55 0.33 -14.96 14.73
CA GLY A 55 1.05 -14.81 16.00
C GLY A 55 2.54 -15.19 15.92
N GLU A 56 3.08 -15.50 14.74
CA GLU A 56 4.47 -15.93 14.55
C GLU A 56 5.46 -14.75 14.44
N LEU A 57 4.95 -13.51 14.39
CA LEU A 57 5.79 -12.32 14.28
C LEU A 57 6.38 -11.90 15.63
N GLY A 58 7.70 -11.64 15.64
CA GLY A 58 8.33 -10.93 16.74
C GLY A 58 7.83 -9.49 16.88
N LEU A 59 8.16 -8.82 18.00
CA LEU A 59 7.70 -7.47 18.31
C LEU A 59 8.04 -6.45 17.19
N ASP A 60 9.31 -6.40 16.78
CA ASP A 60 9.76 -5.45 15.75
C ASP A 60 9.10 -5.70 14.40
N ASP A 61 8.91 -6.98 14.03
CA ASP A 61 8.20 -7.36 12.81
C ASP A 61 6.72 -6.99 12.85
N SER A 62 6.10 -7.15 14.01
CA SER A 62 4.69 -6.80 14.22
C SER A 62 4.47 -5.29 14.08
N ILE A 63 5.39 -4.47 14.62
CA ILE A 63 5.35 -3.02 14.48
C ILE A 63 5.57 -2.62 13.00
N ALA A 64 6.49 -3.26 12.30
CA ALA A 64 6.75 -2.98 10.88
C ALA A 64 5.54 -3.37 10.01
N ALA A 65 4.96 -4.56 10.24
CA ALA A 65 3.77 -5.04 9.56
C ALA A 65 2.57 -4.10 9.79
N TYR A 66 2.37 -3.63 11.03
CA TYR A 66 1.32 -2.67 11.35
C TYR A 66 1.48 -1.34 10.60
N ARG A 67 2.69 -0.76 10.58
CA ARG A 67 2.95 0.51 9.88
C ARG A 67 2.65 0.39 8.39
N ARG A 68 3.16 -0.67 7.76
CA ARG A 68 2.91 -0.93 6.35
C ARG A 68 1.42 -1.18 6.08
N GLY A 69 0.76 -1.97 6.91
CA GLY A 69 -0.67 -2.22 6.80
C GLY A 69 -1.49 -0.92 6.92
N ALA A 70 -1.12 -0.01 7.82
CA ALA A 70 -1.79 1.28 7.96
C ALA A 70 -1.61 2.18 6.73
N GLU A 71 -0.43 2.17 6.10
CA GLU A 71 -0.18 2.89 4.84
C GLU A 71 -1.05 2.34 3.70
N LEU A 72 -1.05 1.01 3.51
CA LEU A 72 -1.87 0.35 2.49
C LEU A 72 -3.36 0.58 2.70
N ALA A 73 -3.84 0.47 3.95
CA ALA A 73 -5.24 0.72 4.28
C ALA A 73 -5.68 2.15 3.94
N ARG A 74 -4.84 3.16 4.27
CA ARG A 74 -5.09 4.55 3.90
C ARG A 74 -5.14 4.72 2.38
N TYR A 75 -4.19 4.12 1.66
CA TYR A 75 -4.18 4.17 0.21
C TYR A 75 -5.47 3.60 -0.39
N CYS A 76 -5.88 2.41 0.04
CA CYS A 76 -7.13 1.78 -0.40
C CYS A 76 -8.35 2.67 -0.11
N GLN A 77 -8.42 3.27 1.08
CA GLN A 77 -9.52 4.16 1.44
C GLN A 77 -9.58 5.41 0.55
N VAL A 78 -8.43 6.04 0.25
CA VAL A 78 -8.36 7.19 -0.65
C VAL A 78 -8.82 6.80 -2.06
N ARG A 79 -8.37 5.64 -2.57
CA ARG A 79 -8.77 5.14 -3.89
C ARG A 79 -10.28 4.88 -3.98
N LEU A 80 -10.87 4.27 -2.96
CA LEU A 80 -12.31 4.04 -2.88
C LEU A 80 -13.10 5.35 -2.81
N SER A 81 -12.65 6.31 -1.99
CA SER A 81 -13.29 7.61 -1.88
C SER A 81 -13.27 8.38 -3.20
N ALA A 82 -12.15 8.33 -3.93
CA ALA A 82 -12.05 8.93 -5.25
C ALA A 82 -13.03 8.27 -6.25
N ALA A 83 -13.10 6.93 -6.26
CA ALA A 83 -14.04 6.21 -7.12
C ALA A 83 -15.50 6.57 -6.80
N GLU A 84 -15.86 6.65 -5.52
CA GLU A 84 -17.19 7.07 -5.09
C GLU A 84 -17.54 8.49 -5.56
N GLN A 85 -16.59 9.42 -5.46
CA GLN A 85 -16.78 10.80 -5.93
C GLN A 85 -17.01 10.86 -7.45
N GLU A 86 -16.27 10.07 -8.23
CA GLU A 86 -16.46 10.00 -9.68
C GLU A 86 -17.84 9.45 -10.04
N ILE A 87 -18.31 8.39 -9.37
CA ILE A 87 -19.66 7.85 -9.55
C ILE A 87 -20.71 8.93 -9.27
N ARG A 88 -20.59 9.65 -8.15
CA ARG A 88 -21.53 10.72 -7.79
C ARG A 88 -21.60 11.85 -8.82
N LYS A 89 -20.47 12.19 -9.45
CA LYS A 89 -20.45 13.20 -10.53
C LYS A 89 -21.19 12.71 -11.77
N LEU A 90 -20.95 11.45 -12.16
CA LEU A 90 -21.63 10.83 -13.30
C LEU A 90 -23.14 10.73 -13.06
N ASP A 91 -23.57 10.32 -11.87
CA ASP A 91 -25.00 10.27 -11.52
C ASP A 91 -25.65 11.66 -11.59
N ASN A 92 -24.98 12.70 -11.09
CA ASN A 92 -25.50 14.06 -11.18
C ASN A 92 -25.62 14.56 -12.62
N ASP A 93 -24.67 14.20 -13.48
CA ASP A 93 -24.69 14.57 -14.89
C ASP A 93 -25.81 13.83 -15.64
N VAL A 94 -25.94 12.52 -15.42
CA VAL A 94 -27.05 11.72 -15.97
C VAL A 94 -28.40 12.30 -15.54
N LEU A 95 -28.57 12.67 -14.27
CA LEU A 95 -29.82 13.28 -13.79
C LEU A 95 -30.11 14.64 -14.43
N LYS A 96 -29.08 15.45 -14.75
CA LYS A 96 -29.27 16.71 -15.49
C LYS A 96 -29.71 16.47 -16.94
N THR A 97 -29.17 15.45 -17.59
CA THR A 97 -29.55 15.11 -18.97
C THR A 97 -30.97 14.55 -19.09
N LEU A 98 -31.54 14.05 -17.98
CA LEU A 98 -32.94 13.62 -17.89
C LEU A 98 -33.82 14.74 -17.33
N ASN A 99 -33.69 15.97 -17.84
CA ASN A 99 -34.53 17.07 -17.42
C ASN A 99 -35.99 16.83 -17.89
N PRO A 100 -36.98 16.71 -16.98
CA PRO A 100 -38.39 16.53 -17.36
C PRO A 100 -38.93 17.65 -18.24
N ASP A 101 -38.34 18.85 -18.14
CA ASP A 101 -38.73 20.01 -18.95
C ASP A 101 -38.22 19.92 -20.40
N GLU A 102 -37.15 19.17 -20.65
CA GLU A 102 -36.66 18.88 -22.02
C GLU A 102 -37.41 17.69 -22.65
N LEU A 103 -37.89 16.74 -21.83
CA LEU A 103 -38.71 15.61 -22.26
C LEU A 103 -40.18 15.97 -22.48
N ARG A 104 -40.67 17.02 -21.81
CA ARG A 104 -41.94 17.65 -22.11
C ARG A 104 -41.74 18.49 -23.36
N GLY A 105 -41.72 17.82 -24.52
CA GLY A 105 -41.68 18.47 -25.82
C GLY A 105 -42.57 19.71 -25.80
N THR A 106 -42.03 20.85 -26.22
CA THR A 106 -42.77 22.09 -26.38
C THR A 106 -43.85 21.85 -27.44
N GLU A 107 -45.00 21.33 -27.01
CA GLU A 107 -46.19 21.24 -27.83
C GLU A 107 -46.79 22.66 -27.92
N PRO A 108 -47.02 23.18 -29.15
CA PRO A 108 -47.50 24.53 -29.38
C PRO A 108 -48.95 24.75 -28.90
#